data_AF-A0A9E2L7U0-F1
#
_entry.id   AF-A0A9E2L7U0-F1
#
_cell.length_a   1.000
_cell.length_b   1.000
_cell.length_c   1.000
_cell.angle_alpha   90.00
_cell.angle_beta   90.00
_cell.angle_gamma   90.00
#
_symmetry.space_group_name_H-M   'P 1'
#
loop_
_entity.id
_entity.type
_entity.pdbx_description
1 polymer ?
#
loop_
_entity_poly.entity_id
_entity_poly.type
_entity_poly.pdbx_seq_one_letter_code
_entity_poly.pdbx_strand_id
1 'polypeptide(L)'
;MKQIFLHRTGQPRLLLFFAGWGADEHLFPYTPPAGYDLLLCYDYTDETFDYSLLGPYTEIRLLAWSLGVWTAARTLSGHTDRLTQCLALNGTL
;
A
#
# COMPACT_ATOMS: atom_id res chain seq x y z
N MET A 1 -11.31 2.46 -2.75
CA MET A 1 -10.68 1.13 -2.93
C MET A 1 -10.78 0.38 -1.61
N LYS A 2 -10.59 -0.94 -1.58
CA LYS A 2 -10.49 -1.65 -0.30
C LYS A 2 -9.11 -1.46 0.32
N GLN A 3 -9.08 -1.35 1.64
CA GLN A 3 -7.88 -1.16 2.46
C GLN A 3 -7.94 -2.16 3.61
N ILE A 4 -7.04 -3.14 3.64
CA ILE A 4 -7.03 -4.15 4.70
C ILE A 4 -5.63 -4.35 5.25
N PHE A 5 -5.54 -4.53 6.57
CA PHE A 5 -4.29 -4.94 7.18
C PHE A 5 -4.14 -6.44 7.08
N LEU A 6 -3.14 -6.88 6.31
CA LEU A 6 -2.73 -8.28 6.24
C LEU A 6 -1.82 -8.65 7.42
N HIS A 7 -1.12 -7.65 7.97
CA HIS A 7 -0.32 -7.78 9.17
C HIS A 7 -0.38 -6.47 9.96
N ARG A 8 -0.87 -6.52 11.22
CA ARG A 8 -0.92 -5.35 12.10
C ARG A 8 -0.54 -5.75 13.52
N THR A 9 0.70 -5.46 13.90
CA THR A 9 1.24 -5.74 15.23
C THR A 9 1.61 -4.46 15.99
N GLY A 10 1.22 -3.29 15.46
CA GLY A 10 1.49 -2.00 16.09
C GLY A 10 2.91 -1.51 15.82
N GLN A 11 3.50 -1.93 14.70
CA GLN A 11 4.83 -1.49 14.32
C GLN A 11 4.82 0.00 13.92
N PRO A 12 5.93 0.74 14.15
CA PRO A 12 5.99 2.15 13.81
C PRO A 12 6.12 2.41 12.29
N ARG A 13 6.35 1.37 11.49
CA ARG A 13 6.59 1.47 10.04
C ARG A 13 5.54 0.69 9.26
N LEU A 14 5.23 1.16 8.07
CA LEU A 14 4.23 0.57 7.19
C LEU A 14 4.83 0.14 5.86
N LEU A 15 4.55 -1.10 5.46
CA LEU A 15 4.62 -1.51 4.06
C LEU A 15 3.23 -1.33 3.47
N LEU A 16 3.10 -0.36 2.57
CA LEU A 16 1.87 -0.06 1.85
C LEU A 16 1.93 -0.74 0.49
N PHE A 17 1.00 -1.64 0.22
CA PHE A 17 0.99 -2.43 -1.01
C PHE A 17 -0.24 -2.11 -1.86
N PHE A 18 -0.03 -1.58 -3.07
CA PHE A 18 -1.07 -1.44 -4.09
C PHE A 18 -1.00 -2.60 -5.09
N ALA A 19 -2.02 -3.46 -5.08
CA ALA A 19 -2.10 -4.64 -5.93
C ALA A 19 -2.50 -4.35 -7.39
N GLY A 20 -2.45 -5.37 -8.25
CA GLY A 20 -2.92 -5.27 -9.62
C GLY A 20 -4.45 -5.24 -9.72
N TRP A 21 -4.97 -4.92 -10.92
CA TRP A 21 -6.40 -5.06 -11.21
C TRP A 21 -6.86 -6.51 -11.09
N GLY A 22 -8.07 -6.73 -10.56
CA GLY A 22 -8.65 -8.06 -10.37
C GLY A 22 -8.01 -8.89 -9.24
N ALA A 23 -7.13 -8.28 -8.45
CA ALA A 23 -6.56 -8.90 -7.26
C ALA A 23 -7.55 -8.96 -6.10
N ASP A 24 -7.29 -9.90 -5.17
CA ASP A 24 -7.96 -10.03 -3.88
C ASP A 24 -6.94 -10.08 -2.72
N GLU A 25 -7.43 -10.23 -1.50
CA GLU A 25 -6.62 -10.35 -0.28
C GLU A 25 -5.73 -11.60 -0.21
N HIS A 26 -5.96 -12.62 -1.05
CA HIS A 26 -5.29 -13.92 -1.04
C HIS A 26 -4.25 -14.09 -2.15
N LEU A 27 -3.90 -13.01 -2.85
CA LEU A 27 -2.91 -12.93 -3.92
C LEU A 27 -1.63 -13.76 -3.68
N PHE A 28 -1.05 -13.72 -2.47
CA PHE A 28 0.07 -14.59 -2.05
C PHE A 28 0.20 -14.64 -0.52
N PRO A 29 0.98 -15.57 0.07
CA PRO A 29 1.33 -15.49 1.49
C PRO A 29 2.22 -14.28 1.75
N TYR A 30 1.86 -13.46 2.73
CA TYR A 30 2.62 -12.25 3.06
C TYR A 30 3.29 -12.37 4.42
N THR A 31 4.58 -12.06 4.45
CA THR A 31 5.30 -11.75 5.68
C THR A 31 6.03 -10.42 5.43
N PRO A 32 5.59 -9.30 6.03
CA PRO A 32 6.32 -8.06 5.86
C PRO A 32 7.71 -8.17 6.50
N PRO A 33 8.67 -7.31 6.12
CA PRO A 33 9.96 -7.23 6.80
C PRO A 33 9.76 -6.96 8.30
N ALA A 34 10.73 -7.38 9.12
CA ALA A 34 10.66 -7.18 10.56
C ALA A 34 10.45 -5.70 10.92
N GLY A 35 9.49 -5.44 11.81
CA GLY A 35 9.16 -4.08 12.26
C GLY A 35 8.33 -3.27 11.26
N TYR A 36 7.57 -3.93 10.38
CA TYR A 36 6.57 -3.31 9.51
C TYR A 36 5.19 -3.94 9.71
N ASP A 37 4.17 -3.10 9.77
CA ASP A 37 2.79 -3.49 9.45
C ASP A 37 2.61 -3.55 7.93
N LEU A 38 1.59 -4.26 7.46
CA LEU A 38 1.27 -4.39 6.03
C LEU A 38 -0.18 -4.00 5.77
N LEU A 39 -0.36 -2.93 5.00
CA LEU A 39 -1.66 -2.47 4.49
C LEU A 39 -1.74 -2.79 2.99
N LEU A 40 -2.72 -3.58 2.60
CA LEU A 40 -3.04 -3.89 1.21
C LEU A 40 -4.16 -2.97 0.71
N CYS A 41 -3.95 -2.43 -0.49
CA CYS A 41 -4.89 -1.64 -1.27
C CYS A 41 -5.21 -2.37 -2.57
N TYR A 42 -6.46 -2.77 -2.73
CA TYR A 42 -6.95 -3.58 -3.85
C TYR A 42 -8.43 -3.26 -4.12
N ASP A 43 -9.03 -3.92 -5.10
CA ASP A 43 -10.43 -3.70 -5.50
C ASP A 43 -10.73 -2.21 -5.72
N TYR A 44 -10.20 -1.69 -6.83
CA TYR A 44 -10.30 -0.29 -7.24
C TYR A 44 -11.68 0.09 -7.82
N THR A 45 -12.76 -0.63 -7.44
CA THR A 45 -14.14 -0.28 -7.80
C THR A 45 -14.54 1.11 -7.27
N ASP A 46 -13.87 1.54 -6.20
CA ASP A 46 -13.90 2.91 -5.67
C ASP A 46 -12.45 3.45 -5.64
N GLU A 47 -12.23 4.75 -5.86
CA GLU A 47 -10.93 5.43 -5.76
C GLU A 47 -10.65 6.01 -4.36
N THR A 48 -11.60 5.95 -3.42
CA THR A 48 -11.41 6.49 -2.07
C THR A 48 -10.29 5.79 -1.30
N PHE A 49 -9.52 6.56 -0.52
CA PHE A 49 -8.47 6.09 0.36
C PHE A 49 -8.57 6.81 1.71
N ASP A 50 -8.41 6.07 2.81
CA ASP A 50 -8.49 6.62 4.16
C ASP A 50 -7.08 6.95 4.67
N TYR A 51 -6.70 8.21 4.50
CA TYR A 51 -5.38 8.71 4.92
C TYR A 51 -5.15 8.66 6.43
N SER A 52 -6.21 8.54 7.25
CA SER A 52 -6.06 8.42 8.71
C SER A 52 -5.31 7.15 9.10
N LEU A 53 -5.41 6.09 8.28
CA LEU A 53 -4.68 4.83 8.45
C LEU A 53 -3.16 5.02 8.38
N LEU A 54 -2.69 6.04 7.67
CA LEU A 54 -1.27 6.34 7.56
C LEU A 54 -0.75 7.07 8.81
N GLY A 55 -1.59 7.82 9.52
CA GLY A 55 -1.21 8.72 10.61
C GLY A 55 -0.27 8.14 11.68
N PRO A 56 -0.51 6.92 12.19
CA PRO A 56 0.32 6.31 13.24
C PRO A 56 1.75 5.96 12.81
N TYR A 57 2.04 5.91 11.51
CA TYR A 57 3.31 5.43 10.98
C TYR A 57 4.30 6.57 10.74
N THR A 58 5.54 6.38 11.19
CA THR A 58 6.64 7.33 11.02
C THR A 58 7.39 7.13 9.71
N GLU A 59 7.33 5.92 9.15
CA GLU A 59 7.94 5.54 7.87
C GLU A 59 6.94 4.70 7.06
N ILE A 60 6.82 5.00 5.76
CA ILE A 60 6.01 4.23 4.82
C ILE A 60 6.89 3.80 3.64
N ARG A 61 6.90 2.50 3.34
CA ARG A 61 7.45 1.96 2.10
C ARG A 61 6.31 1.57 1.18
N LEU A 62 6.36 2.03 -0.05
CA LEU A 62 5.38 1.72 -1.08
C LEU A 62 5.88 0.59 -1.96
N LEU A 63 5.06 -0.46 -2.06
CA LEU A 63 5.12 -1.47 -3.11
C LEU A 63 3.89 -1.30 -4.00
N ALA A 64 4.07 -1.25 -5.31
CA ALA A 64 2.96 -1.14 -6.24
C ALA A 64 3.17 -2.05 -7.44
N TRP A 65 2.12 -2.78 -7.85
CA TRP A 65 2.21 -3.76 -8.93
C TRP A 65 1.15 -3.51 -10.01
N SER A 66 1.53 -3.57 -11.29
CA SER A 66 0.62 -3.44 -12.43
C SER A 66 -0.20 -2.14 -12.35
N LEU A 67 -1.52 -2.19 -12.45
CA LEU A 67 -2.41 -1.03 -12.29
C LEU A 67 -2.21 -0.30 -10.95
N GLY A 68 -1.79 -1.02 -9.90
CA GLY A 68 -1.51 -0.44 -8.59
C GLY A 68 -0.43 0.64 -8.63
N VAL A 69 0.48 0.63 -9.62
CA VAL A 69 1.48 1.71 -9.80
C VAL A 69 0.81 3.04 -10.10
N TRP A 70 -0.07 3.05 -11.10
CA TRP A 70 -0.82 4.23 -11.48
C TRP A 70 -1.75 4.70 -10.35
N THR A 71 -2.46 3.76 -9.72
CA THR A 71 -3.37 4.08 -8.61
C THR A 71 -2.60 4.66 -7.42
N ALA A 72 -1.48 4.06 -7.01
CA ALA A 72 -0.67 4.56 -5.90
C ALA A 72 -0.16 5.97 -6.16
N ALA A 73 0.32 6.25 -7.38
CA ALA A 73 0.82 7.57 -7.74
C ALA A 73 -0.26 8.65 -7.65
N ARG A 74 -1.49 8.33 -8.08
CA ARG A 74 -2.63 9.25 -8.00
C ARG A 74 -3.12 9.45 -6.57
N THR A 75 -3.25 8.36 -5.81
CA THR A 75 -3.74 8.38 -4.42
C THR A 75 -2.76 9.05 -3.47
N LEU A 76 -1.46 8.82 -3.63
CA LEU A 76 -0.45 9.36 -2.73
C LEU A 76 0.10 10.73 -3.19
N SER A 77 -0.47 11.31 -4.25
CA SER A 77 -0.12 12.64 -4.72
C SER A 77 -0.40 13.67 -3.61
N GLY A 78 0.66 14.27 -3.06
CA GLY A 78 0.57 15.21 -1.94
C GLY A 78 0.74 14.59 -0.54
N HIS A 79 0.89 13.26 -0.45
CA HIS A 79 1.11 12.50 0.79
C HIS A 79 2.44 11.72 0.74
N THR A 80 3.51 12.39 0.30
CA THR A 80 4.81 11.78 0.04
C THR A 80 5.83 12.01 1.17
N ASP A 81 5.49 12.80 2.19
CA ASP A 81 6.35 13.23 3.29
C ASP A 81 6.99 12.07 4.07
N ARG A 82 6.26 10.94 4.16
CA ARG A 82 6.69 9.74 4.90
C ARG A 82 7.09 8.58 4.00
N LEU A 83 7.05 8.76 2.66
CA LEU A 83 7.46 7.73 1.71
C LEU A 83 8.98 7.68 1.62
N THR A 84 9.59 6.64 2.20
CA THR A 84 11.06 6.49 2.21
C THR A 84 11.59 5.59 1.09
N GLN A 85 10.73 4.72 0.56
CA GLN A 85 11.06 3.84 -0.55
C GLN A 85 9.80 3.56 -1.37
N CYS A 86 9.93 3.63 -2.70
CA CYS A 86 8.86 3.29 -3.63
C CYS A 86 9.38 2.27 -4.65
N LEU A 87 8.73 1.11 -4.73
CA LEU A 87 9.04 0.05 -5.69
C LEU A 87 7.83 -0.21 -6.59
N ALA A 88 8.01 0.05 -7.88
CA ALA A 88 7.05 -0.31 -8.92
C ALA A 88 7.46 -1.65 -9.57
N LEU A 89 6.51 -2.58 -9.67
CA LEU A 89 6.70 -3.87 -10.32
C LEU A 89 5.77 -3.99 -11.52
N ASN A 90 6.33 -4.21 -12.72
CA ASN A 90 5.57 -4.47 -13.96
C ASN A 90 4.34 -3.57 -14.15
N GLY A 91 4.47 -2.27 -13.88
CA GLY A 91 3.40 -1.28 -13.98
C GLY A 91 3.91 0.04 -14.53
N THR A 92 2.99 0.90 -14.95
CA THR A 92 3.28 2.15 -15.67
C THR A 92 2.59 3.34 -15.00
N LEU A 93 3.14 4.55 -15.22
CA LEU A 93 2.58 5.84 -14.81
C LEU A 93 1.90 6.53 -16.00
#